data_AF-A0A2G2V7Y5-F1
#
_entry.id   AF-A0A2G2V7Y5-F1
#
_cell.length_a   1.000
_cell.length_b   1.000
_cell.length_c   1.000
_cell.angle_alpha   90.00
_cell.angle_beta   90.00
_cell.angle_gamma   90.00
#
_symmetry.space_group_name_H-M   'P 1'
#
loop_
_entity.id
_entity.type
_entity.pdbx_description
1 polymer ?
#
loop_
_entity_poly.entity_id
_entity_poly.type
_entity_poly.pdbx_seq_one_letter_code
_entity_poly.pdbx_strand_id
1 'polypeptide(L)'
;MIWLGTSVTAEDASKNYESKKLEFEELLMAKRAKNGQLSEKSYQESCVTDKFEEKSPMSVDENTNTLNGVEESDEELMMGTWVKISENQEVKYSHKLGVPIVDNYGFLLGEFSILDDLRIYM
;
A
#
# COMPACT_ATOMS: atom_id res chain seq x y z
N MET A 1 11.55 -0.65 -4.70
CA MET A 1 12.45 -0.88 -5.87
C MET A 1 13.38 -2.05 -5.53
N ILE A 2 13.50 -3.06 -6.38
CA ILE A 2 14.38 -4.23 -6.13
C ILE A 2 15.60 -4.13 -7.06
N TRP A 3 16.80 -4.09 -6.48
CA TRP A 3 18.06 -4.08 -7.23
C TRP A 3 18.53 -5.52 -7.53
N LEU A 4 18.90 -5.79 -8.79
CA LEU A 4 19.33 -7.12 -9.25
C LEU A 4 20.86 -7.26 -9.40
N GLY A 5 21.61 -6.25 -8.93
CA GLY A 5 23.06 -6.17 -9.09
C GLY A 5 23.48 -5.37 -10.33
N THR A 6 24.78 -5.37 -10.62
CA THR A 6 25.37 -4.73 -11.80
C THR A 6 25.78 -5.79 -12.82
N SER A 7 25.20 -5.75 -14.00
CA SER A 7 25.63 -6.56 -15.14
C SER A 7 26.46 -5.71 -16.09
N VAL A 8 27.55 -6.26 -16.61
CA VAL A 8 28.46 -5.57 -17.53
C VAL A 8 27.85 -5.44 -18.93
N THR A 9 26.98 -6.38 -19.31
CA THR A 9 26.36 -6.47 -20.64
C THR A 9 24.83 -6.46 -20.54
N ALA A 10 24.17 -5.90 -21.56
CA ALA A 10 22.72 -5.86 -21.65
C ALA A 10 22.09 -7.27 -21.71
N GLU A 11 22.68 -8.21 -22.45
CA GLU A 11 22.24 -9.62 -22.46
C GLU A 11 22.25 -10.23 -21.05
N ASP A 12 23.32 -10.03 -20.28
CA ASP A 12 23.43 -10.59 -18.93
C ASP A 12 22.42 -9.96 -17.97
N ALA A 13 22.18 -8.65 -18.09
CA ALA A 13 21.16 -7.94 -17.31
C ALA A 13 19.76 -8.51 -17.61
N SER A 14 19.45 -8.69 -18.90
CA SER A 14 18.20 -9.24 -19.38
C SER A 14 17.99 -10.68 -18.87
N LYS A 15 19.01 -11.52 -18.98
CA LYS A 15 18.97 -12.91 -18.49
C LYS A 15 18.75 -12.97 -16.98
N ASN A 16 19.42 -12.11 -16.22
CA ASN A 16 19.27 -12.06 -14.76
C ASN A 16 17.86 -11.60 -14.36
N TYR A 17 17.31 -10.61 -15.07
CA TYR A 17 15.93 -10.17 -14.87
C TYR A 17 14.91 -11.28 -15.16
N GLU A 18 15.00 -11.93 -16.32
CA GLU A 18 14.07 -13.01 -16.68
C GLU A 18 14.16 -14.19 -15.71
N SER A 19 15.36 -14.53 -15.24
CA SER A 19 15.57 -15.57 -14.24
C SER A 19 14.89 -15.21 -12.91
N LYS A 20 15.08 -13.98 -12.44
CA LYS A 20 14.45 -13.48 -11.20
C LYS A 20 12.92 -13.42 -11.33
N LYS A 21 12.42 -12.99 -12.48
CA LYS A 21 10.98 -12.91 -12.77
C LYS A 21 10.32 -14.29 -12.67
N LEU A 22 10.98 -15.33 -13.17
CA LEU A 22 10.48 -16.71 -13.10
C LEU A 22 10.42 -17.23 -11.65
N GLU A 23 11.45 -16.95 -10.84
CA GLU A 23 11.48 -17.31 -9.42
C GLU A 23 10.29 -16.70 -8.65
N PHE A 24 9.98 -15.42 -8.91
CA PHE A 24 8.83 -14.76 -8.28
C PHE A 24 7.48 -15.35 -8.71
N GLU A 25 7.33 -15.74 -9.98
CA GLU A 25 6.11 -16.39 -10.46
C GLU A 25 5.91 -17.77 -9.79
N GLU A 26 6.97 -18.55 -9.64
CA GLU A 26 6.93 -19.83 -8.93
C GLU A 26 6.53 -19.65 -7.45
N LEU A 27 7.11 -18.66 -6.77
CA LEU A 27 6.73 -18.29 -5.40
C LEU A 27 5.26 -17.90 -5.30
N LEU A 28 4.73 -17.17 -6.28
CA LEU A 28 3.33 -16.75 -6.32
C LEU A 28 2.39 -17.96 -6.49
N MET A 29 2.76 -18.90 -7.36
CA MET A 29 2.02 -20.14 -7.58
C MET A 29 2.06 -21.06 -6.34
N ALA A 30 3.22 -21.19 -5.68
CA ALA A 30 3.35 -21.95 -4.44
C ALA A 30 2.53 -21.32 -3.29
N LYS A 31 2.48 -19.99 -3.21
CA LYS A 31 1.63 -19.27 -2.25
C LYS A 31 0.15 -19.51 -2.55
N ARG A 32 -0.29 -19.40 -3.80
CA ARG A 32 -1.68 -19.72 -4.21
C ARG A 32 -2.07 -21.16 -3.86
N ALA A 33 -1.17 -22.13 -4.06
CA ALA A 33 -1.42 -23.52 -3.70
C ALA A 33 -1.59 -23.71 -2.18
N LYS A 34 -0.84 -22.97 -1.35
CA LYS A 34 -0.99 -22.97 0.11
C LYS A 34 -2.24 -22.23 0.59
N ASN A 35 -2.62 -21.14 -0.08
CA ASN A 35 -3.86 -20.42 0.18
C ASN A 35 -5.12 -21.22 -0.22
N GLY A 36 -4.99 -22.25 -1.05
CA GLY A 36 -6.07 -23.21 -1.35
C GLY A 36 -6.52 -24.06 -0.15
N GLN A 37 -5.79 -24.04 0.97
CA GLN A 37 -6.14 -24.77 2.19
C GLN A 37 -6.86 -23.91 3.25
N LEU A 38 -7.08 -22.62 2.98
CA LEU A 38 -7.87 -21.70 3.81
C LEU A 38 -8.94 -20.99 2.96
N SER A 39 -9.67 -21.75 2.15
CA SER A 39 -10.82 -21.24 1.42
C SER A 39 -12.01 -22.17 1.60
N GLU A 40 -12.64 -22.08 2.76
CA GLU A 40 -14.09 -22.25 2.84
C GLU A 40 -14.71 -20.86 3.07
N LYS A 41 -15.52 -20.44 2.08
CA LYS A 41 -16.28 -19.18 1.91
C LYS A 41 -15.44 -17.97 1.44
N SER A 42 -15.80 -17.24 0.38
CA SER A 42 -17.04 -17.15 -0.38
C SER A 42 -16.75 -16.67 -1.81
N TYR A 43 -17.69 -17.00 -2.69
CA TYR A 43 -17.70 -16.97 -4.15
C TYR A 43 -17.96 -15.58 -4.77
N GLN A 44 -17.56 -15.48 -6.06
CA GLN A 44 -18.18 -14.76 -7.18
C GLN A 44 -18.15 -13.22 -7.16
N GLU A 45 -17.45 -12.59 -8.10
CA GLU A 45 -17.82 -12.31 -9.51
C GLU A 45 -18.80 -11.13 -9.64
N SER A 46 -18.49 -10.27 -10.61
CA SER A 46 -19.38 -9.33 -11.31
C SER A 46 -19.24 -7.84 -10.97
N CYS A 47 -19.19 -7.09 -12.07
CA CYS A 47 -19.12 -5.66 -12.25
C CYS A 47 -20.41 -4.90 -11.85
N VAL A 48 -20.30 -3.56 -11.90
CA VAL A 48 -21.33 -2.52 -12.09
C VAL A 48 -22.01 -1.94 -10.82
N THR A 49 -21.62 -0.69 -10.56
CA THR A 49 -22.39 0.55 -10.31
C THR A 49 -23.62 0.57 -9.37
N ASP A 50 -23.58 1.59 -8.50
CA ASP A 50 -24.65 2.47 -8.00
C ASP A 50 -25.52 2.10 -6.77
N LYS A 51 -25.31 2.94 -5.72
CA LYS A 51 -26.30 3.67 -4.90
C LYS A 51 -26.82 3.14 -3.54
N PHE A 52 -26.48 3.98 -2.55
CA PHE A 52 -27.27 4.56 -1.43
C PHE A 52 -27.62 3.76 -0.16
N GLU A 53 -27.44 4.52 0.94
CA GLU A 53 -28.18 4.55 2.22
C GLU A 53 -27.78 3.65 3.39
N GLU A 54 -26.97 4.25 4.27
CA GLU A 54 -27.31 4.60 5.67
C GLU A 54 -28.00 3.54 6.56
N LYS A 55 -27.24 3.01 7.54
CA LYS A 55 -27.50 3.24 8.98
C LYS A 55 -26.40 2.67 9.90
N SER A 56 -25.94 3.55 10.78
CA SER A 56 -25.20 3.35 12.05
C SER A 56 -26.10 2.67 13.14
N PRO A 57 -25.69 2.39 14.41
CA PRO A 57 -24.38 2.39 15.11
C PRO A 57 -24.08 1.00 15.76
N MET A 58 -22.94 0.68 16.38
CA MET A 58 -22.59 1.07 17.75
C MET A 58 -21.26 0.40 18.18
N SER A 59 -20.53 1.15 19.01
CA SER A 59 -19.26 0.91 19.69
C SER A 59 -18.97 -0.49 20.27
N VAL A 60 -17.72 -0.92 20.15
CA VAL A 60 -17.02 -1.64 21.23
C VAL A 60 -15.65 -0.98 21.42
N ASP A 61 -15.51 -0.35 22.57
CA ASP A 61 -14.25 0.12 23.13
C ASP A 61 -13.55 -1.12 23.70
N GLU A 62 -12.37 -1.45 23.18
CA GLU A 62 -11.44 -2.33 23.87
C GLU A 62 -10.03 -1.79 23.66
N ASN A 63 -9.61 -0.99 24.63
CA ASN A 63 -8.21 -0.79 24.92
C ASN A 63 -7.54 -2.18 25.05
N THR A 64 -6.57 -2.44 24.19
CA THR A 64 -5.51 -3.39 24.49
C THR A 64 -4.22 -2.73 24.03
N ASN A 65 -3.44 -2.27 25.00
CA ASN A 65 -2.04 -1.93 24.80
C ASN A 65 -1.30 -3.23 24.48
N THR A 66 -1.45 -3.69 23.24
CA THR A 66 -0.80 -4.88 22.72
C THR A 66 0.51 -4.42 22.11
N LEU A 67 1.54 -4.36 22.95
CA LEU A 67 2.93 -4.20 22.56
C LEU A 67 3.41 -5.54 21.96
N ASN A 68 2.78 -5.93 20.85
CA ASN A 68 3.25 -6.99 19.97
C ASN A 68 3.88 -6.31 18.77
N GLY A 69 5.09 -6.74 18.38
CA GLY A 69 5.73 -6.36 17.12
C GLY A 69 4.97 -6.95 15.93
N VAL A 70 3.72 -6.50 15.77
CA VAL A 70 2.97 -6.60 14.53
C VAL A 70 3.67 -5.65 13.60
N GLU A 71 4.23 -6.18 12.51
CA GLU A 71 4.68 -5.36 11.39
C GLU A 71 3.48 -4.52 10.97
N GLU A 72 3.46 -3.26 11.39
CA GLU A 72 2.42 -2.31 10.99
C GLU A 72 2.53 -2.24 9.47
N SER A 73 1.47 -2.67 8.80
CA SER A 73 1.50 -2.78 7.36
C SER A 73 1.49 -1.36 6.79
N ASP A 74 2.36 -1.09 5.82
CA ASP A 74 2.50 0.25 5.23
C ASP A 74 1.16 0.78 4.69
N GLU A 75 0.23 -0.12 4.35
CA GLU A 75 -1.12 0.22 3.90
C GLU A 75 -1.93 0.92 5.01
N GLU A 76 -1.85 0.47 6.25
CA GLU A 76 -2.60 1.04 7.38
C GLU A 76 -2.14 2.47 7.70
N LEU A 77 -0.84 2.75 7.54
CA LEU A 77 -0.28 4.09 7.69
C LEU A 77 -0.80 5.07 6.62
N MET A 78 -1.04 4.55 5.41
CA MET A 78 -1.51 5.33 4.26
C MET A 78 -3.03 5.49 4.22
N MET A 79 -3.78 4.72 5.02
CA MET A 79 -5.22 4.94 5.21
C MET A 79 -5.46 6.25 5.93
N GLY A 80 -6.50 6.98 5.51
CA GLY A 80 -6.75 8.30 6.04
C GLY A 80 -8.02 8.97 5.52
N THR A 81 -8.32 10.13 6.09
CA THR A 81 -9.46 10.96 5.69
C THR A 81 -8.98 12.26 5.07
N TRP A 82 -9.60 12.65 3.96
CA TRP A 82 -9.37 13.94 3.31
C TRP A 82 -10.06 15.07 4.08
N VAL A 83 -9.32 16.12 4.39
CA VAL A 83 -9.79 17.30 5.11
C VAL A 83 -9.46 18.54 4.29
N LYS A 84 -10.47 19.37 4.02
CA LYS A 84 -10.30 20.66 3.35
C LYS A 84 -9.75 21.69 4.34
N ILE A 85 -8.58 22.24 4.03
CA ILE A 85 -7.90 23.25 4.85
C ILE A 85 -7.95 24.65 4.24
N SER A 86 -8.21 24.77 2.93
CA SER A 86 -8.49 26.05 2.26
C SER A 86 -9.39 25.83 1.03
N GLU A 87 -9.74 26.91 0.30
CA GLU A 87 -10.64 26.85 -0.86
C GLU A 87 -10.18 25.85 -1.94
N ASN A 88 -8.86 25.68 -2.10
CA ASN A 88 -8.23 24.85 -3.12
C ASN A 88 -7.25 23.80 -2.56
N GLN A 89 -7.16 23.67 -1.24
CA GLN A 89 -6.21 22.79 -0.59
C GLN A 89 -6.94 21.80 0.32
N GLU A 90 -6.74 20.52 0.03
CA GLU A 90 -7.21 19.41 0.85
C GLU A 90 -6.02 18.51 1.16
N VAL A 91 -5.97 17.95 2.35
CA VAL A 91 -4.90 17.05 2.78
C VAL A 91 -5.48 15.79 3.39
N LYS A 92 -4.83 14.65 3.17
CA LYS A 92 -5.20 13.38 3.78
C LYS A 92 -4.49 13.23 5.11
N TYR A 93 -5.25 13.07 6.19
CA TYR A 93 -4.73 12.75 7.52
C TYR A 93 -4.69 11.24 7.72
N SER A 94 -3.52 10.71 8.09
CA SER A 94 -3.38 9.29 8.45
C SER A 94 -4.20 8.97 9.70
N HIS A 95 -4.97 7.88 9.68
CA HIS A 95 -5.73 7.44 10.86
C HIS A 95 -4.81 6.98 11.98
N LYS A 96 -3.69 6.35 11.62
CA LYS A 96 -2.72 5.80 12.58
C LYS A 96 -1.81 6.88 13.16
N LEU A 97 -1.29 7.77 12.31
CA LEU A 97 -0.32 8.79 12.73
C LEU A 97 -0.98 10.08 13.21
N GLY A 98 -2.21 10.37 12.78
CA GLY A 98 -2.91 11.61 13.11
C GLY A 98 -2.32 12.87 12.47
N VAL A 99 -1.42 12.73 11.51
CA VAL A 99 -0.74 13.83 10.80
C VAL A 99 -1.10 13.83 9.31
N PRO A 100 -1.03 14.99 8.63
CA PRO A 100 -1.27 15.05 7.19
C PRO A 100 -0.11 14.37 6.45
N ILE A 101 -0.44 13.46 5.53
CA ILE A 101 0.52 12.63 4.80
C ILE A 101 0.68 13.02 3.32
N VAL A 102 -0.40 13.44 2.66
CA VAL A 102 -0.39 13.81 1.23
C VAL A 102 -1.42 14.90 0.95
N ASP A 103 -1.13 15.81 0.03
CA ASP A 103 -2.06 16.84 -0.44
C ASP A 103 -2.91 16.40 -1.64
N ASN A 104 -3.86 17.23 -2.04
CA ASN A 104 -4.76 16.98 -3.17
C ASN A 104 -4.09 17.01 -4.55
N TYR A 105 -2.80 17.34 -4.62
CA TYR A 105 -1.97 17.26 -5.82
C TYR A 105 -1.12 15.98 -5.87
N GLY A 106 -1.15 15.18 -4.80
CA GLY A 106 -0.39 13.95 -4.68
C GLY A 106 1.00 14.13 -4.10
N PHE A 107 1.36 15.32 -3.61
CA PHE A 107 2.65 15.55 -2.93
C PHE A 107 2.58 15.13 -1.47
N LEU A 108 3.62 14.42 -1.03
CA LEU A 108 3.86 14.03 0.34
C LEU A 108 4.20 15.25 1.20
N LEU A 109 3.72 15.22 2.43
CA LEU A 109 3.85 16.33 3.37
C LEU A 109 4.85 16.01 4.48
N GLY A 110 5.32 17.05 5.17
CA GLY A 110 6.26 16.93 6.28
C GLY A 110 7.63 16.41 5.84
N GLU A 111 8.19 15.48 6.62
CA GLU A 111 9.50 14.88 6.34
C GLU A 111 9.52 14.05 5.05
N PHE A 112 8.36 13.59 4.58
CA PHE A 112 8.24 12.79 3.36
C PHE A 112 8.25 13.63 2.08
N SER A 113 8.10 14.96 2.18
CA SER A 113 8.14 15.87 1.02
C SER A 113 9.46 15.79 0.23
N ILE A 114 10.55 15.36 0.87
CA ILE A 114 11.83 15.15 0.20
C ILE A 114 11.77 14.05 -0.86
N LEU A 115 10.85 13.08 -0.73
CA LEU A 115 10.72 11.99 -1.70
C LEU A 115 10.14 12.46 -3.03
N ASP A 116 9.40 13.58 -3.02
CA ASP A 116 8.91 14.22 -4.24
C ASP A 116 9.96 15.11 -4.91
N ASP A 117 11.08 15.38 -4.22
CA ASP A 117 12.18 16.14 -4.78
C ASP A 117 13.01 15.25 -5.72
N LEU A 118 12.65 15.27 -7.00
CA LEU A 118 13.34 14.52 -8.06
C LEU A 118 14.76 15.06 -8.37
N ARG A 119 15.25 16.07 -7.65
CA ARG A 119 16.61 16.58 -7.82
C ARG A 119 17.62 15.58 -7.29
N ILE A 120 18.16 14.78 -8.21
CA ILE A 120 19.36 14.00 -7.98
C ILE A 120 20.55 14.96 -8.11
N TYR A 121 21.18 15.30 -6.99
CA TYR A 121 22.46 16.01 -7.00
C TYR A 121 23.55 15.03 -7.51
N MET A 122 24.08 15.33 -8.70
CA MET A 122 25.22 14.65 -9.33
C MET A 122 26.53 15.35 -8.96
#